data_AF-A0A4Y2HAU6-F1
#
_entry.id   AF-A0A4Y2HAU6-F1
#
_cell.length_a   1.000
_cell.length_b   1.000
_cell.length_c   1.000
_cell.angle_alpha   90.00
_cell.angle_beta   90.00
_cell.angle_gamma   90.00
#
_symmetry.space_group_name_H-M   'P 1'
#
loop_
_entity.id
_entity.type
_entity.pdbx_description
1 polymer ?
#
loop_
_entity_poly.entity_id
_entity_poly.type
_entity_poly.pdbx_seq_one_letter_code
_entity_poly.pdbx_strand_id
1 'polypeptide(L)'
;MPALTSIGRIKADIEVDNLKAENISIYVVPDDDQSVDLIIGRIWLHLPYIAYTKIGKRVHIGYREDELFRNFPIDGKVNTVCLERLETAH
;
A
#
# COMPACT_ATOMS: atom_id res chain seq x y z
N MET A 1 3.23 21.61 6.46
CA MET A 1 3.12 20.69 5.31
C MET A 1 1.99 21.21 4.45
N PRO A 2 2.20 21.44 3.14
CA PRO A 2 1.06 21.71 2.26
C PRO A 2 0.09 20.53 2.35
N ALA A 3 -1.21 20.84 2.38
CA ALA A 3 -2.24 19.82 2.36
C ALA A 3 -2.31 19.21 0.96
N LEU A 4 -2.28 17.88 0.87
CA LEU A 4 -2.41 17.20 -0.40
C LEU A 4 -3.82 17.42 -0.96
N THR A 5 -3.93 18.08 -2.11
CA THR A 5 -5.23 18.32 -2.74
C THR A 5 -5.51 17.19 -3.71
N SER A 6 -6.40 16.27 -3.33
CA SER A 6 -6.89 15.30 -4.30
C SER A 6 -7.77 15.99 -5.34
N ILE A 7 -7.48 15.79 -6.62
CA ILE A 7 -8.32 16.26 -7.73
C ILE A 7 -9.51 15.34 -8.00
N GLY A 8 -9.49 14.14 -7.44
CA GLY A 8 -10.59 13.20 -7.57
C GLY A 8 -10.54 12.09 -6.52
N ARG A 9 -11.68 11.43 -6.34
CA ARG A 9 -11.80 10.21 -5.54
C ARG A 9 -12.58 9.17 -6.34
N ILE A 10 -11.98 8.01 -6.54
CA ILE A 10 -12.62 6.86 -7.19
C ILE A 10 -12.76 5.71 -6.20
N LYS A 11 -13.69 4.80 -6.48
CA LYS A 11 -13.82 3.53 -5.78
C LYS A 11 -13.39 2.43 -6.72
N ALA A 12 -12.46 1.60 -6.28
CA ALA A 12 -11.97 0.48 -7.07
C ALA A 12 -11.58 -0.68 -6.14
N ASP A 13 -11.53 -1.87 -6.74
CA ASP A 13 -10.88 -3.01 -6.11
C ASP A 13 -9.38 -2.91 -6.41
N ILE A 14 -8.54 -3.16 -5.40
CA ILE A 14 -7.09 -3.12 -5.50
C ILE A 14 -6.56 -4.51 -5.16
N GLU A 15 -5.75 -5.07 -6.04
CA GLU A 15 -5.03 -6.31 -5.82
C GLU A 15 -3.52 -6.05 -5.75
N VAL A 16 -2.87 -6.46 -4.67
CA VAL A 16 -1.41 -6.37 -4.48
C VAL A 16 -0.91 -7.70 -3.97
N ASP A 17 -0.01 -8.35 -4.70
CA ASP A 17 0.55 -9.67 -4.33
C ASP A 17 -0.55 -10.72 -4.04
N ASN A 18 -1.55 -10.79 -4.93
CA ASN A 18 -2.76 -11.62 -4.81
C ASN A 18 -3.69 -11.26 -3.64
N LEU A 19 -3.43 -10.17 -2.91
CA LEU A 19 -4.31 -9.65 -1.88
C LEU A 19 -5.31 -8.69 -2.49
N LYS A 20 -6.55 -9.13 -2.60
CA LYS A 20 -7.66 -8.27 -3.05
C LYS A 20 -8.27 -7.52 -1.87
N ALA A 21 -8.40 -6.20 -2.00
CA ALA A 21 -9.30 -5.41 -1.19
C ALA A 21 -10.32 -4.69 -2.07
N GLU A 22 -11.57 -4.78 -1.68
CA GLU A 22 -12.69 -4.32 -2.50
C GLU A 22 -13.18 -2.94 -2.04
N ASN A 23 -13.71 -2.15 -2.99
CA ASN A 23 -14.38 -0.88 -2.70
C ASN A 23 -13.49 0.14 -1.94
N ILE A 24 -12.20 0.15 -2.23
CA ILE A 24 -11.23 1.08 -1.62
C ILE A 24 -11.35 2.44 -2.29
N SER A 25 -11.32 3.50 -1.47
CA SER A 25 -11.29 4.86 -1.97
C SER A 25 -9.87 5.25 -2.36
N ILE A 26 -9.64 5.47 -3.65
CA ILE A 26 -8.38 5.95 -4.21
C ILE A 26 -8.51 7.44 -4.47
N TYR A 27 -7.53 8.21 -4.01
CA TYR A 27 -7.45 9.64 -4.22
C TYR A 27 -6.47 9.92 -5.35
N VAL A 28 -6.92 10.61 -6.39
CA VAL A 28 -6.06 11.05 -7.49
C VAL A 28 -5.47 12.39 -7.11
N VAL A 29 -4.16 12.50 -7.20
CA VAL A 29 -3.38 13.67 -6.80
C VAL A 29 -2.58 14.12 -8.01
N PRO A 30 -2.48 15.43 -8.30
CA PRO A 30 -1.66 15.92 -9.41
C PRO A 30 -0.19 15.49 -9.29
N ASP A 31 0.44 15.23 -10.43
CA ASP A 31 1.86 14.86 -10.48
C ASP A 31 2.78 15.95 -9.92
N ASP A 32 2.38 17.23 -10.02
CA ASP A 32 3.10 18.36 -9.43
C ASP A 32 3.15 18.30 -7.89
N ASP A 33 2.21 17.60 -7.26
CA ASP A 33 2.10 17.45 -5.80
C ASP A 33 2.74 16.15 -5.27
N GLN A 34 2.83 15.10 -6.09
CA GLN A 34 3.41 13.80 -5.72
C GLN A 34 4.24 13.22 -6.87
N SER A 35 5.50 12.88 -6.57
CA SER A 35 6.39 12.19 -7.50
C SER A 35 6.29 10.66 -7.45
N VAL A 36 5.36 10.12 -6.66
CA VAL A 36 5.14 8.69 -6.50
C VAL A 36 3.87 8.25 -7.21
N ASP A 37 3.96 7.11 -7.90
CA ASP A 37 2.83 6.60 -8.70
C ASP A 37 1.66 6.10 -7.82
N LEU A 38 1.96 5.55 -6.63
CA LEU A 38 0.95 4.97 -5.74
C LEU A 38 1.36 5.04 -4.27
N ILE A 39 0.45 5.50 -3.41
CA ILE A 39 0.58 5.45 -1.95
C ILE A 39 -0.51 4.54 -1.40
N ILE A 40 -0.10 3.47 -0.73
CA ILE A 40 -1.02 2.61 0.02
C ILE A 40 -1.20 3.17 1.42
N GLY A 41 -2.41 3.67 1.69
CA GLY A 41 -2.77 4.23 2.99
C GLY A 41 -3.06 3.17 4.05
N ARG A 42 -3.13 3.62 5.31
CA ARG A 42 -3.47 2.78 6.46
C ARG A 42 -4.81 2.05 6.33
N ILE A 43 -5.79 2.63 5.63
CA ILE A 43 -7.12 2.02 5.47
C ILE A 43 -7.00 0.64 4.83
N TRP A 44 -6.12 0.49 3.84
CA TRP A 44 -5.84 -0.79 3.21
C TRP A 44 -4.93 -1.65 4.09
N LEU A 45 -3.82 -1.10 4.60
CA LEU A 45 -2.85 -1.85 5.43
C LEU A 45 -3.40 -2.35 6.78
N HIS A 46 -4.49 -1.75 7.29
CA HIS A 46 -5.13 -2.16 8.56
C HIS A 46 -6.34 -3.06 8.34
N LEU A 47 -6.60 -3.51 7.12
CA LEU A 47 -7.59 -4.56 6.89
C LEU A 47 -7.20 -5.80 7.70
N PRO A 48 -8.15 -6.47 8.38
CA PRO A 48 -7.84 -7.46 9.42
C PRO A 48 -7.08 -8.69 8.89
N TYR A 49 -7.23 -8.99 7.60
CA TYR A 49 -6.61 -10.11 6.91
C TYR A 49 -5.29 -9.75 6.22
N ILE A 50 -4.93 -8.47 6.14
CA ILE A 50 -3.67 -8.02 5.55
C ILE A 50 -2.62 -7.91 6.64
N ALA A 51 -1.43 -8.46 6.37
CA ALA A 51 -0.24 -8.25 7.18
C ALA A 51 0.89 -7.74 6.29
N TYR A 52 1.80 -6.98 6.90
CA TYR A 52 2.99 -6.52 6.22
C TYR A 52 4.17 -6.51 7.19
N THR A 53 5.37 -6.76 6.66
CA THR A 53 6.61 -6.68 7.42
C THR A 53 7.74 -6.18 6.52
N LYS A 54 8.73 -5.51 7.10
CA LYS A 54 9.94 -5.12 6.39
C LYS A 54 11.04 -6.14 6.67
N ILE A 55 11.52 -6.81 5.63
CA ILE A 55 12.66 -7.75 5.72
C ILE A 55 13.80 -7.18 4.88
N GLY A 56 14.87 -6.78 5.55
CA GLY A 56 15.99 -6.08 4.92
C GLY A 56 15.55 -4.77 4.26
N LYS A 57 15.73 -4.67 2.93
CA LYS A 57 15.34 -3.51 2.11
C LYS A 57 13.97 -3.66 1.43
N ARG A 58 13.25 -4.76 1.66
CA ARG A 58 11.97 -5.07 1.01
C ARG A 58 10.82 -5.03 2.00
N VAL A 59 9.65 -4.64 1.54
CA VAL A 59 8.39 -4.83 2.26
C VAL A 59 7.72 -6.06 1.70
N HIS A 60 7.32 -6.96 2.59
CA HIS A 60 6.49 -8.11 2.30
C HIS A 60 5.08 -7.78 2.77
N ILE A 61 4.10 -8.06 1.93
CA ILE A 61 2.68 -7.93 2.25
C ILE A 61 2.07 -9.30 1.94
N GLY A 62 1.18 -9.79 2.79
CA GLY A 62 0.52 -11.07 2.58
C GLY A 62 -0.70 -11.23 3.47
N TYR A 63 -1.25 -12.44 3.52
CA TYR A 63 -2.31 -12.73 4.45
C TYR A 63 -1.71 -12.87 5.85
N ARG A 64 -2.45 -12.37 6.84
CA ARG A 64 -2.05 -12.51 8.25
C ARG A 64 -1.88 -13.96 8.70
N GLU A 65 -2.57 -14.88 8.04
CA GLU A 65 -2.51 -16.31 8.31
C GLU A 65 -1.32 -17.03 7.66
N ASP A 66 -0.61 -16.40 6.72
CA ASP A 66 0.55 -17.04 6.10
C ASP A 66 1.64 -17.24 7.18
N GLU A 67 2.37 -18.35 7.07
CA GLU A 67 3.42 -18.72 8.03
C GLU A 67 4.44 -17.59 8.26
N LEU A 68 4.70 -16.83 7.19
CA LEU A 68 5.60 -15.67 7.20
C LEU A 68 5.08 -14.51 8.04
N PHE A 69 3.79 -14.36 8.31
CA PHE A 69 3.24 -13.21 9.05
C PHE A 69 2.65 -13.58 10.40
N ARG A 70 2.24 -14.83 10.61
CA ARG A 70 1.70 -15.32 11.90
C ARG A 70 2.59 -15.00 13.10
N ASN A 71 3.90 -14.99 12.88
CA ASN A 71 4.89 -14.78 13.94
C ASN A 71 5.38 -13.32 14.07
N PHE A 72 4.95 -12.41 13.19
CA PHE A 72 5.38 -11.02 13.26
C PHE A 72 4.29 -10.15 13.92
N PRO A 73 4.61 -9.44 15.02
CA PRO A 73 3.72 -8.41 15.52
C PRO A 73 3.65 -7.29 14.48
N ILE A 74 2.43 -6.90 14.09
CA ILE A 74 2.22 -5.69 13.28
C ILE A 74 2.54 -4.50 14.18
N ASP A 75 3.79 -4.03 14.13
CA ASP A 75 4.16 -2.76 14.74
C ASP A 75 3.33 -1.67 14.05
N GLY A 76 2.55 -0.90 14.82
CA GLY A 76 1.66 0.16 14.33
C GLY A 76 2.42 1.36 13.71
N LYS A 77 3.74 1.26 13.58
CA LYS A 77 4.59 2.27 12.97
C LYS A 77 4.44 2.25 11.45
N VAL A 78 3.78 3.29 10.93
CA VAL A 78 3.63 3.56 9.50
C VAL A 78 5.02 3.79 8.90
N ASN A 79 5.52 2.84 8.13
CA ASN A 79 6.73 3.01 7.33
C ASN A 79 6.31 3.40 5.91
N THR A 80 6.68 4.60 5.49
CA THR A 80 6.51 5.01 4.09
C THR A 80 7.54 4.28 3.25
N VAL A 81 7.09 3.52 2.26
CA VAL A 81 7.96 2.85 1.28
C VAL A 81 7.55 3.32 -0.10
N CYS A 82 8.50 3.95 -0.80
CA CYS A 82 8.32 4.34 -2.18
C CYS A 82 8.55 3.10 -3.04
N LEU A 83 7.55 2.71 -3.82
CA LEU A 83 7.72 1.71 -4.86
C LEU A 83 8.31 2.42 -6.08
N GLU A 84 9.45 1.95 -6.56
CA GLU A 84 9.99 2.39 -7.83
C GLU A 84 9.18 1.77 -8.96
N ARG A 85 8.98 2.53 -10.04
CA ARG A 85 8.27 2.08 -11.23
C ARG A 85 8.94 0.81 -11.78
N LEU A 86 8.19 -0.28 -11.92
CA LEU A 86 8.69 -1.49 -12.56
C LEU A 86 8.88 -1.20 -14.06
N GLU A 87 10.10 -1.30 -14.57
CA GLU A 87 10.35 -1.28 -16.01
C GLU A 87 9.77 -2.57 -16.60
N THR A 88 8.72 -2.44 -17.44
CA THR A 88 8.17 -3.58 -18.17
C THR A 88 9.21 -4.09 -19.16
N ALA A 89 9.69 -5.31 -18.97
CA ALA A 89 10.47 -6.01 -19.99
C ALA A 89 9.54 -6.31 -21.19
N HIS A 90 9.97 -5.88 -22.37
CA HIS A 90 9.28 -6.08 -23.65
C HIS A 90 9.68 -7.42 -24.31
#